data_AF-A0A7G9YV09-F1
#
_entry.id   AF-A0A7G9YV09-F1
#
_cell.length_a   1.000
_cell.length_b   1.000
_cell.length_c   1.000
_cell.angle_alpha   90.00
_cell.angle_beta   90.00
_cell.angle_gamma   90.00
#
_symmetry.space_group_name_H-M   'P 1'
#
loop_
_entity.id
_entity.type
_entity.pdbx_description
1 polymer ?
#
loop_
_entity_poly.entity_id
_entity_poly.type
_entity_poly.pdbx_seq_one_letter_code
_entity_poly.pdbx_strand_id
1 'polypeptide(L)'
;MISDKENSVDPTVQTIVEMFPEDFLRNTARETGVVERERKIDVVILFWVTTLGFGVRFLSAIRGLKRKYEEKAKTTLSISSFYDRFTPEMVDFLRKCVLHAIEFQAQQTGRVLDDKLKRFNDLVIQDSTIIRLHESLAKIWPAARTKKIAAGVKVSCIVSAVADSPKSVRIYPERTSEAKILRLGPWLRDRILLIDLGYFKYLFFDRIDGYGGYFVSRLKGNANPLIVGVNRKCRGNSVDVVGKKLRDVLPRLKREILDVEVEVEFKRRKYKGKQSTVKRRFRMVCAFNSESGKYHTYLTNIRVDILSAEEIALLYGARWEIELIFKELKSHYRMDQIQSANPDIVKCLIWVAILTLMCSRRILRLIRNANPENANRYTHLRWAKVFTEQADRLLTEVLECMGLKLDMLTIYDIYLGQGCDPNVERERLMERWVS
;
A
#
# COMPACT_ATOMS: atom_id res chain seq x y z
N MET A 1 -46.99 11.75 -20.56
CA MET A 1 -46.40 10.66 -19.76
C MET A 1 -44.98 11.07 -19.40
N ILE A 2 -44.85 11.80 -18.30
CA ILE A 2 -43.57 12.14 -17.69
C ILE A 2 -43.39 11.07 -16.62
N SER A 3 -42.63 10.02 -16.92
CA SER A 3 -42.35 8.93 -15.99
C SER A 3 -40.93 9.09 -15.42
N ASP A 4 -40.86 9.28 -14.11
CA ASP A 4 -39.88 8.69 -13.19
C ASP A 4 -38.39 8.78 -13.58
N LYS A 5 -37.82 9.98 -13.54
CA LYS A 5 -36.42 10.15 -13.12
C LYS A 5 -36.40 10.40 -11.61
N GLU A 6 -36.73 9.39 -10.82
CA GLU A 6 -36.35 9.36 -9.41
C GLU A 6 -34.82 9.41 -9.29
N ASN A 7 -34.34 10.11 -8.26
CA ASN A 7 -32.95 10.35 -7.92
C ASN A 7 -32.07 9.07 -7.95
N SER A 8 -31.50 8.70 -9.10
CA SER A 8 -30.46 7.67 -9.12
C SER A 8 -29.16 8.27 -8.56
N VAL A 9 -28.75 7.83 -7.37
CA VAL A 9 -27.45 8.16 -6.78
C VAL A 9 -26.33 7.83 -7.77
N ASP A 10 -25.34 8.71 -7.90
CA ASP A 10 -24.20 8.48 -8.79
C ASP A 10 -23.51 7.14 -8.45
N PRO A 11 -23.26 6.24 -9.43
CA PRO A 11 -22.66 4.92 -9.17
C PRO A 11 -21.32 4.99 -8.44
N THR A 12 -20.55 6.08 -8.62
CA THR A 12 -19.27 6.31 -7.94
C THR A 12 -19.45 6.62 -6.46
N VAL A 13 -20.55 7.29 -6.09
CA VAL A 13 -20.94 7.54 -4.69
C VAL A 13 -21.46 6.25 -4.06
N GLN A 14 -22.39 5.58 -4.74
CA GLN A 14 -22.97 4.34 -4.25
C GLN A 14 -21.89 3.31 -3.93
N THR A 15 -20.92 3.12 -4.83
CA THR A 15 -19.91 2.07 -4.68
C THR A 15 -18.96 2.24 -3.50
N ILE A 16 -18.72 3.49 -3.05
CA ILE A 16 -17.89 3.77 -1.87
C ILE A 16 -18.71 3.84 -0.59
N VAL A 17 -19.98 4.27 -0.66
CA VAL A 17 -20.91 4.22 0.48
C VAL A 17 -21.26 2.78 0.83
N GLU A 18 -21.42 1.89 -0.15
CA GLU A 18 -21.55 0.44 0.07
C GLU A 18 -20.31 -0.16 0.74
N MET A 19 -19.12 0.36 0.43
CA MET A 19 -17.86 -0.07 1.05
C MET A 19 -17.68 0.46 2.47
N PHE A 20 -18.35 1.57 2.83
CA PHE A 20 -18.36 2.13 4.17
C PHE A 20 -19.76 2.59 4.58
N PRO A 21 -20.66 1.65 4.90
CA PRO A 21 -22.00 1.98 5.35
C PRO A 21 -21.98 2.81 6.64
N GLU A 22 -22.96 3.69 6.82
CA GLU A 22 -23.05 4.56 7.99
C GLU A 22 -23.01 3.78 9.31
N ASP A 23 -23.83 2.73 9.41
CA ASP A 23 -23.91 1.88 10.59
C ASP A 23 -22.57 1.22 10.93
N PHE A 24 -21.81 0.79 9.91
CA PHE A 24 -20.47 0.25 10.11
C PHE A 24 -19.55 1.30 10.75
N LEU A 25 -19.54 2.52 10.21
CA LEU A 25 -18.69 3.60 10.73
C LEU A 25 -19.08 3.97 12.17
N ARG A 26 -20.38 4.14 12.47
CA ARG A 26 -20.85 4.48 13.81
C ARG A 26 -20.59 3.36 14.82
N ASN A 27 -20.84 2.10 14.46
CA ASN A 27 -20.57 0.96 15.33
C ASN A 27 -19.08 0.80 15.62
N THR A 28 -18.23 0.91 14.58
CA THR A 28 -16.78 0.86 14.74
C THR A 28 -16.28 1.99 15.64
N ALA A 29 -16.82 3.21 15.50
CA ALA A 29 -16.44 4.35 16.32
C ALA A 29 -16.79 4.17 17.81
N ARG A 30 -17.91 3.52 18.11
CA ARG A 30 -18.30 3.15 19.48
C ARG A 30 -17.38 2.07 20.04
N GLU A 31 -17.10 1.03 19.25
CA GLU A 31 -16.22 -0.07 19.66
C GLU A 31 -14.79 0.38 19.98
N THR A 32 -14.26 1.36 19.25
CA THR A 32 -12.90 1.86 19.47
C THR A 32 -12.82 3.00 20.47
N GLY A 33 -13.95 3.54 20.93
CA GLY A 33 -13.99 4.67 21.86
C GLY A 33 -13.71 6.04 21.25
N VAL A 34 -13.67 6.16 19.91
CA VAL A 34 -13.49 7.48 19.24
C VAL A 34 -14.67 8.41 19.53
N VAL A 35 -15.85 7.84 19.70
CA VAL A 35 -17.06 8.55 20.11
C VAL A 35 -17.64 7.89 21.35
N GLU A 36 -17.41 8.51 22.51
CA GLU A 36 -18.08 8.13 23.77
C GLU A 36 -19.41 8.89 23.98
N ARG A 37 -19.50 10.12 23.43
CA ARG A 37 -20.73 10.92 23.34
C ARG A 37 -20.70 11.72 22.05
N GLU A 38 -21.77 11.65 21.25
CA GLU A 38 -21.91 12.54 20.10
C GLU A 38 -22.03 13.99 20.60
N ARG A 39 -21.14 14.86 20.11
CA ARG A 39 -21.10 16.30 20.42
C ARG A 39 -21.08 17.07 19.10
N LYS A 40 -20.22 18.09 18.95
CA LYS A 40 -20.08 18.88 17.73
C LYS A 40 -19.41 18.16 16.55
N ILE A 41 -18.85 16.97 16.79
CA ILE A 41 -18.14 16.21 15.74
C ILE A 41 -18.89 14.92 15.46
N ASP A 42 -19.42 14.81 14.24
CA ASP A 42 -19.98 13.58 13.70
C ASP A 42 -18.85 12.76 13.05
N VAL A 43 -18.76 11.49 13.44
CA VAL A 43 -17.66 10.61 13.02
C VAL A 43 -17.75 10.18 11.56
N VAL A 44 -18.95 10.12 10.99
CA VAL A 44 -19.19 9.77 9.58
C VAL A 44 -18.72 10.93 8.71
N ILE A 45 -19.08 12.17 9.08
CA ILE A 45 -18.57 13.37 8.40
C ILE A 45 -17.05 13.45 8.54
N LEU A 46 -16.52 13.23 9.75
CA LEU A 46 -15.07 13.25 9.98
C LEU A 46 -14.35 12.20 9.12
N PHE A 47 -14.89 10.98 9.03
CA PHE A 47 -14.33 9.91 8.21
C PHE A 47 -14.26 10.30 6.74
N TRP A 48 -15.37 10.80 6.16
CA TRP A 48 -15.39 11.19 4.75
C TRP A 48 -14.55 12.43 4.46
N VAL A 49 -14.60 13.45 5.33
CA VAL A 49 -13.78 14.66 5.21
C VAL A 49 -12.29 14.32 5.28
N THR A 50 -11.88 13.44 6.19
CA THR A 50 -10.47 13.02 6.24
C THR A 50 -10.10 12.16 5.04
N THR A 51 -10.92 11.17 4.68
CA THR A 51 -10.63 10.22 3.59
C THR A 51 -10.63 10.86 2.19
N LEU A 52 -11.54 11.79 1.90
CA LEU A 52 -11.65 12.45 0.59
C LEU A 52 -11.06 13.86 0.57
N GLY A 53 -10.84 14.47 1.74
CA GLY A 53 -10.21 15.78 1.87
C GLY A 53 -8.69 15.73 2.03
N PHE A 54 -8.11 14.73 2.72
CA PHE A 54 -6.67 14.71 2.97
C PHE A 54 -5.86 14.42 1.70
N GLY A 55 -4.76 15.16 1.51
CA GLY A 55 -3.83 14.96 0.39
C GLY A 55 -4.34 15.44 -0.97
N VAL A 56 -5.62 15.79 -1.06
CA VAL A 56 -6.26 16.35 -2.24
C VAL A 56 -6.09 17.88 -2.28
N ARG A 57 -5.70 18.42 -3.45
CA ARG A 57 -5.65 19.87 -3.78
C ARG A 57 -5.34 20.80 -2.58
N PHE A 58 -4.20 20.58 -1.91
CA PHE A 58 -3.61 21.43 -0.85
C PHE A 58 -4.08 21.23 0.61
N LEU A 59 -4.90 20.22 0.93
CA LEU A 59 -5.39 19.95 2.29
C LEU A 59 -4.48 19.02 3.14
N SER A 60 -3.16 19.00 2.91
CA SER A 60 -2.22 18.15 3.67
C SER A 60 -2.01 18.60 5.13
N ALA A 61 -2.49 19.77 5.50
CA ALA A 61 -2.44 20.29 6.86
C ALA A 61 -3.77 20.07 7.60
N ILE A 62 -3.69 19.75 8.89
CA ILE A 62 -4.87 19.56 9.76
C ILE A 62 -5.83 20.77 9.73
N ARG A 63 -5.31 21.99 9.59
CA ARG A 63 -6.15 23.20 9.44
C ARG A 63 -7.02 23.15 8.19
N GLY A 64 -6.51 22.60 7.09
CA GLY A 64 -7.29 22.39 5.87
C GLY A 64 -8.44 21.41 6.12
N LEU A 65 -8.13 20.26 6.74
CA LEU A 65 -9.15 19.27 7.10
C LEU A 65 -10.23 19.84 8.04
N LYS A 66 -9.82 20.64 9.04
CA LYS A 66 -10.76 21.33 9.93
C LYS A 66 -11.67 22.27 9.15
N ARG A 67 -11.12 23.14 8.29
CA ARG A 67 -11.89 24.07 7.46
C ARG A 67 -12.93 23.34 6.64
N LYS A 68 -12.52 22.23 6.02
CA LYS A 68 -13.41 21.38 5.22
C LYS A 68 -14.48 20.72 6.08
N TYR A 69 -14.13 20.27 7.29
CA TYR A 69 -15.09 19.73 8.24
C TYR A 69 -16.14 20.78 8.63
N GLU A 70 -15.72 21.99 8.99
CA GLU A 70 -16.64 23.09 9.37
C GLU A 70 -17.57 23.48 8.22
N GLU A 71 -17.05 23.53 7.00
CA GLU A 71 -17.84 23.74 5.77
C GLU A 71 -18.92 22.67 5.62
N LYS A 72 -18.54 21.38 5.77
CA LYS A 72 -19.43 20.25 5.53
C LYS A 72 -20.42 19.96 6.66
N ALA A 73 -19.98 20.12 7.91
CA ALA A 73 -20.80 19.89 9.09
C ALA A 73 -21.58 21.13 9.57
N LYS A 74 -21.42 22.28 8.90
CA LYS A 74 -22.04 23.57 9.27
C LYS A 74 -21.85 23.92 10.75
N THR A 75 -20.65 23.68 11.28
CA THR A 75 -20.32 23.97 12.68
C THR A 75 -19.00 24.70 12.76
N THR A 76 -18.84 25.54 13.78
CA THR A 76 -17.56 26.17 14.10
C THR A 76 -16.88 25.41 15.24
N LEU A 77 -15.60 25.12 15.06
CA LEU A 77 -14.74 24.40 16.00
C LEU A 77 -13.49 25.22 16.29
N SER A 78 -12.95 25.09 17.50
CA SER A 78 -11.58 25.52 17.76
C SER A 78 -10.59 24.58 17.05
N ILE A 79 -9.36 25.04 16.79
CA ILE A 79 -8.33 24.17 16.23
C ILE A 79 -8.01 22.99 17.16
N SER A 80 -8.00 23.23 18.47
CA SER A 80 -7.82 22.19 19.49
C SER A 80 -8.92 21.12 19.42
N SER A 81 -10.19 21.52 19.32
CA SER A 81 -11.32 20.58 19.28
C SER A 81 -11.24 19.57 18.13
N PHE A 82 -10.62 19.95 17.01
CA PHE A 82 -10.39 19.06 15.86
C PHE A 82 -9.07 18.29 15.99
N TYR A 83 -8.00 18.97 16.44
CA TYR A 83 -6.67 18.38 16.62
C TYR A 83 -6.67 17.28 17.71
N ASP A 84 -7.44 17.46 18.78
CA ASP A 84 -7.54 16.53 19.91
C ASP A 84 -8.32 15.25 19.55
N ARG A 85 -8.85 15.14 18.32
CA ARG A 85 -9.47 13.91 17.81
C ARG A 85 -8.47 12.92 17.22
N PHE A 86 -7.22 13.33 17.00
CA PHE A 86 -6.19 12.43 16.52
C PHE A 86 -5.54 11.69 17.70
N THR A 87 -6.29 10.75 18.26
CA THR A 87 -5.92 9.95 19.44
C THR A 87 -5.58 8.50 19.05
N PRO A 88 -5.03 7.69 19.97
CA PRO A 88 -4.85 6.25 19.74
C PRO A 88 -6.13 5.51 19.32
N GLU A 89 -7.28 5.91 19.85
CA GLU A 89 -8.60 5.38 19.50
C GLU A 89 -8.94 5.68 18.04
N MET A 90 -8.64 6.90 17.56
CA MET A 90 -8.83 7.28 16.16
C MET A 90 -7.91 6.49 15.23
N VAL A 91 -6.68 6.21 15.67
CA VAL A 91 -5.77 5.30 14.95
C VAL A 91 -6.38 3.91 14.83
N ASP A 92 -6.98 3.38 15.91
CA ASP A 92 -7.62 2.07 15.91
C ASP A 92 -8.84 2.02 15.00
N PHE A 93 -9.69 3.05 15.05
CA PHE A 93 -10.85 3.24 14.17
C PHE A 93 -10.45 3.21 12.69
N LEU A 94 -9.51 4.07 12.29
CA LEU A 94 -9.06 4.13 10.89
C LEU A 94 -8.41 2.81 10.45
N ARG A 95 -7.66 2.14 11.33
CA ARG A 95 -7.09 0.81 11.06
C ARG A 95 -8.20 -0.22 10.83
N LYS A 96 -9.25 -0.23 11.65
CA LYS A 96 -10.42 -1.13 11.46
C LYS A 96 -11.14 -0.81 10.14
N CYS A 97 -11.30 0.45 9.76
CA CYS A 97 -11.87 0.82 8.45
C CYS A 97 -11.01 0.29 7.30
N VAL A 98 -9.67 0.35 7.39
CA VAL A 98 -8.79 -0.25 6.37
C VAL A 98 -8.96 -1.77 6.31
N LEU A 99 -9.04 -2.46 7.46
CA LEU A 99 -9.27 -3.91 7.49
C LEU A 99 -10.62 -4.27 6.85
N HIS A 100 -11.68 -3.52 7.17
CA HIS A 100 -13.00 -3.69 6.56
C HIS A 100 -12.95 -3.51 5.05
N ALA A 101 -12.28 -2.47 4.55
CA ALA A 101 -12.14 -2.26 3.12
C ALA A 101 -11.34 -3.37 2.42
N ILE A 102 -10.36 -3.98 3.11
CA ILE A 102 -9.58 -5.11 2.58
C ILE A 102 -10.50 -6.34 2.44
N GLU A 103 -11.31 -6.61 3.47
CA GLU A 103 -12.26 -7.72 3.50
C GLU A 103 -13.35 -7.53 2.44
N PHE A 104 -13.92 -6.33 2.36
CA PHE A 104 -14.89 -5.95 1.34
C PHE A 104 -14.32 -6.21 -0.06
N GLN A 105 -13.13 -5.69 -0.37
CA GLN A 105 -12.51 -5.87 -1.68
C GLN A 105 -12.18 -7.32 -2.00
N ALA A 106 -11.86 -8.14 -1.00
CA ALA A 106 -11.59 -9.57 -1.19
C ALA A 106 -12.84 -10.37 -1.60
N GLN A 107 -14.04 -9.88 -1.27
CA GLN A 107 -15.32 -10.48 -1.68
C GLN A 107 -15.75 -10.07 -3.10
N GLN A 108 -15.18 -8.98 -3.63
CA GLN A 108 -15.54 -8.45 -4.94
C GLN A 108 -14.75 -9.17 -6.06
N THR A 109 -15.38 -9.47 -7.20
CA THR A 109 -14.76 -10.13 -8.38
C THR A 109 -13.51 -9.43 -8.95
N GLY A 110 -12.32 -9.80 -8.48
CA GLY A 110 -11.07 -9.17 -8.89
C GLY A 110 -10.69 -9.38 -10.36
N ARG A 111 -9.48 -8.94 -10.71
CA ARG A 111 -8.86 -9.28 -11.99
C ARG A 111 -8.74 -10.80 -12.12
N VAL A 112 -9.06 -11.31 -13.30
CA VAL A 112 -8.83 -12.71 -13.62
C VAL A 112 -7.35 -12.88 -13.96
N LEU A 113 -6.69 -13.83 -13.31
CA LEU A 113 -5.33 -14.20 -13.67
C LEU A 113 -5.34 -14.89 -15.04
N ASP A 114 -4.30 -14.62 -15.82
CA ASP A 114 -4.08 -15.25 -17.13
C ASP A 114 -4.07 -16.79 -17.02
N ASP A 115 -4.33 -17.49 -18.12
CA ASP A 115 -4.36 -18.96 -18.19
C ASP A 115 -3.13 -19.63 -17.58
N LYS A 116 -1.96 -18.98 -17.66
CA LYS A 116 -0.70 -19.47 -17.08
C LYS A 116 -0.68 -19.42 -15.55
N LEU A 117 -1.45 -18.50 -14.95
CA LEU A 117 -1.51 -18.27 -13.52
C LEU A 117 -2.84 -18.69 -12.88
N LYS A 118 -3.84 -19.14 -13.66
CA LYS A 118 -5.17 -19.53 -13.16
C LYS A 118 -5.19 -20.59 -12.07
N ARG A 119 -4.12 -21.39 -11.96
CA ARG A 119 -3.96 -22.41 -10.91
C ARG A 119 -3.65 -21.83 -9.54
N PHE A 120 -3.25 -20.55 -9.48
CA PHE A 120 -2.97 -19.84 -8.26
C PHE A 120 -4.16 -18.97 -7.89
N ASN A 121 -4.45 -18.87 -6.60
CA ASN A 121 -5.52 -18.03 -6.08
C ASN A 121 -5.19 -16.53 -6.18
N ASP A 122 -3.90 -16.17 -6.17
CA ASP A 122 -3.44 -14.78 -6.24
C ASP A 122 -1.94 -14.67 -6.51
N LEU A 123 -1.54 -13.52 -7.04
CA LEU A 123 -0.16 -13.02 -7.05
C LEU A 123 -0.06 -11.88 -6.04
N VAL A 124 0.70 -12.10 -4.97
CA VAL A 124 0.90 -11.11 -3.90
C VAL A 124 2.32 -10.56 -3.92
N ILE A 125 2.44 -9.26 -3.70
CA ILE A 125 3.71 -8.54 -3.70
C ILE A 125 3.91 -7.94 -2.32
N GLN A 126 5.05 -8.21 -1.69
CA GLN A 126 5.41 -7.61 -0.41
C GLN A 126 6.56 -6.63 -0.60
N ASP A 127 6.33 -5.39 -0.16
CA ASP A 127 7.40 -4.41 -0.04
C ASP A 127 7.09 -3.39 1.05
N SER A 128 8.02 -2.46 1.30
CA SER A 128 7.85 -1.38 2.27
C SER A 128 8.36 -0.06 1.72
N THR A 129 7.71 1.03 2.09
CA THR A 129 8.16 2.39 1.79
C THR A 129 8.51 3.15 3.06
N ILE A 130 9.41 4.11 2.96
CA ILE A 130 9.83 4.96 4.09
C ILE A 130 9.21 6.35 3.92
N ILE A 131 8.68 6.89 5.02
CA ILE A 131 8.19 8.25 5.16
C ILE A 131 9.08 8.96 6.18
N ARG A 132 9.58 10.14 5.82
CA ARG A 132 10.39 10.99 6.70
C ARG A 132 9.47 11.82 7.59
N LEU A 133 9.84 11.95 8.85
CA LEU A 133 9.02 12.61 9.87
C LEU A 133 9.82 13.72 10.55
N HIS A 134 9.12 14.54 11.34
CA HIS A 134 9.73 15.57 12.18
C HIS A 134 10.75 14.96 13.15
N GLU A 135 11.92 15.59 13.31
CA GLU A 135 13.05 15.05 14.06
C GLU A 135 12.75 14.72 15.53
N SER A 136 11.81 15.45 16.15
CA SER A 136 11.36 15.20 17.53
C SER A 136 10.79 13.79 17.73
N LEU A 137 10.36 13.13 16.65
CA LEU A 137 9.83 11.76 16.68
C LEU A 137 10.92 10.68 16.62
N ALA A 138 12.20 11.04 16.55
CA ALA A 138 13.30 10.09 16.35
C ALA A 138 13.42 9.06 17.49
N LYS A 139 12.97 9.38 18.71
CA LYS A 139 12.92 8.44 19.83
C LYS A 139 11.91 7.30 19.60
N ILE A 140 10.79 7.60 18.97
CA ILE A 140 9.71 6.63 18.67
C ILE A 140 10.00 5.90 17.35
N TRP A 141 10.46 6.66 16.35
CA TRP A 141 10.72 6.17 15.00
C TRP A 141 12.13 6.50 14.53
N PRO A 142 13.15 5.80 15.05
CA PRO A 142 14.53 6.04 14.67
C PRO A 142 14.77 5.74 13.18
N ALA A 143 15.34 6.72 12.47
CA ALA A 143 15.83 6.52 11.11
C ALA A 143 17.03 5.56 11.07
N ALA A 144 17.21 4.87 9.94
CA ALA A 144 18.28 3.90 9.75
C ALA A 144 19.48 4.47 8.97
N ARG A 145 19.29 5.53 8.17
CA ARG A 145 20.25 5.93 7.12
C ARG A 145 20.72 7.40 7.17
N THR A 146 20.47 8.14 8.25
CA THR A 146 20.80 9.58 8.30
C THR A 146 21.90 9.88 9.33
N LYS A 147 22.90 10.69 8.93
CA LYS A 147 23.96 11.20 9.83
C LYS A 147 23.46 12.30 10.79
N LYS A 148 22.38 13.01 10.41
CA LYS A 148 21.60 13.94 11.25
C LYS A 148 20.51 13.19 12.01
N ILE A 149 20.11 13.69 13.18
CA ILE A 149 18.94 13.18 13.92
C ILE A 149 17.74 13.28 12.97
N ALA A 150 17.17 12.14 12.60
CA ALA A 150 16.03 12.06 11.71
C ALA A 150 15.06 11.00 12.20
N ALA A 151 13.78 11.28 12.05
CA ALA A 151 12.71 10.32 12.31
C ALA A 151 12.22 9.73 10.98
N GLY A 152 11.88 8.44 11.01
CA GLY A 152 11.44 7.72 9.83
C GLY A 152 10.53 6.56 10.17
N VAL A 153 9.38 6.52 9.52
CA VAL A 153 8.42 5.43 9.63
C VAL A 153 8.43 4.62 8.34
N LYS A 154 8.32 3.30 8.48
CA LYS A 154 8.26 2.33 7.40
C LYS A 154 6.86 1.77 7.32
N VAL A 155 6.21 1.97 6.18
CA VAL A 155 4.90 1.41 5.86
C VAL A 155 5.12 0.18 5.01
N SER A 156 4.78 -0.98 5.56
CA SER A 156 4.90 -2.28 4.90
C SER A 156 3.55 -2.69 4.33
N CYS A 157 3.53 -3.03 3.04
CA CYS A 157 2.32 -3.40 2.33
C CYS A 157 2.47 -4.77 1.65
N ILE A 158 1.41 -5.57 1.74
CA ILE A 158 1.17 -6.70 0.83
C ILE A 158 0.09 -6.24 -0.13
N VAL A 159 0.34 -6.34 -1.43
CA VAL A 159 -0.62 -5.98 -2.49
C VAL A 159 -1.05 -7.24 -3.21
N SER A 160 -2.33 -7.33 -3.56
CA SER A 160 -2.88 -8.39 -4.40
C SER A 160 -3.03 -7.91 -5.83
N ALA A 161 -2.53 -8.69 -6.79
CA ALA A 161 -2.75 -8.42 -8.21
C ALA A 161 -4.22 -8.65 -8.60
N VAL A 162 -4.88 -9.64 -8.00
CA VAL A 162 -6.31 -9.94 -8.23
C VAL A 162 -7.19 -8.80 -7.69
N ALA A 163 -6.99 -8.37 -6.45
CA ALA A 163 -7.79 -7.29 -5.86
C ALA A 163 -7.38 -5.88 -6.34
N ASP A 164 -6.22 -5.74 -6.98
CA ASP A 164 -5.61 -4.45 -7.39
C ASP A 164 -5.47 -3.44 -6.22
N SER A 165 -5.22 -3.95 -5.03
CA SER A 165 -5.31 -3.19 -3.78
C SER A 165 -4.47 -3.81 -2.66
N PRO A 166 -4.11 -3.06 -1.59
CA PRO A 166 -3.46 -3.64 -0.42
C PRO A 166 -4.31 -4.74 0.23
N LYS A 167 -3.67 -5.83 0.66
CA LYS A 167 -4.21 -6.93 1.49
C LYS A 167 -3.75 -6.88 2.94
N SER A 168 -2.66 -6.16 3.22
CA SER A 168 -2.17 -5.93 4.57
C SER A 168 -1.31 -4.69 4.55
N VAL A 169 -1.54 -3.79 5.51
CA VAL A 169 -0.71 -2.60 5.71
C VAL A 169 -0.28 -2.57 7.16
N ARG A 170 1.00 -2.27 7.42
CA ARG A 170 1.57 -2.22 8.77
C ARG A 170 2.60 -1.11 8.89
N ILE A 171 2.66 -0.50 10.07
CA ILE A 171 3.54 0.63 10.36
C ILE A 171 4.63 0.17 11.33
N TYR A 172 5.89 0.45 10.99
CA TYR A 172 7.06 0.10 11.78
C TYR A 172 8.04 1.27 11.86
N PRO A 173 8.90 1.36 12.90
CA PRO A 173 10.09 2.20 12.83
C PRO A 173 10.97 1.84 11.63
N GLU A 174 11.58 2.82 10.97
CA GLU A 174 12.43 2.59 9.79
C GLU A 174 13.53 1.57 10.03
N ARG A 175 14.16 1.62 11.20
CA ARG A 175 15.23 0.69 11.61
C ARG A 175 14.78 -0.77 11.75
N THR A 176 13.49 -1.05 11.71
CA THR A 176 12.98 -2.43 11.71
C THR A 176 13.41 -3.15 10.44
N SER A 177 14.24 -4.19 10.58
CA SER A 177 14.70 -5.00 9.46
C SER A 177 13.52 -5.67 8.73
N GLU A 178 13.58 -5.71 7.41
CA GLU A 178 12.59 -6.31 6.49
C GLU A 178 12.25 -7.75 6.88
N ALA A 179 13.24 -8.54 7.28
CA ALA A 179 13.03 -9.91 7.73
C ALA A 179 12.19 -10.05 9.01
N LYS A 180 12.09 -9.01 9.85
CA LYS A 180 11.19 -9.02 11.03
C LYS A 180 9.77 -8.62 10.66
N ILE A 181 9.60 -7.97 9.51
CA ILE A 181 8.32 -7.43 9.02
C ILE A 181 7.54 -8.51 8.30
N LEU A 182 8.20 -9.33 7.47
CA LEU A 182 7.54 -10.40 6.72
C LEU A 182 6.87 -11.42 7.67
N ARG A 183 5.56 -11.59 7.50
CA ARG A 183 4.71 -12.47 8.31
C ARG A 183 4.13 -13.57 7.43
N LEU A 184 4.85 -14.69 7.37
CA LEU A 184 4.42 -15.89 6.66
C LEU A 184 3.37 -16.65 7.48
N GLY A 185 2.33 -17.15 6.82
CA GLY A 185 1.27 -17.95 7.44
C GLY A 185 0.44 -18.75 6.42
N PRO A 186 -0.58 -19.48 6.89
CA PRO A 186 -1.42 -20.35 6.04
C PRO A 186 -2.12 -19.63 4.89
N TRP A 187 -2.30 -18.31 4.99
CA TRP A 187 -2.85 -17.47 3.92
C TRP A 187 -2.04 -17.52 2.62
N LEU A 188 -0.81 -18.05 2.64
CA LEU A 188 0.02 -18.23 1.44
C LEU A 188 -0.36 -19.43 0.56
N ARG A 189 -1.22 -20.33 1.05
CA ARG A 189 -1.63 -21.52 0.30
C ARG A 189 -2.15 -21.14 -1.09
N ASP A 190 -1.61 -21.80 -2.11
CA ASP A 190 -1.93 -21.63 -3.53
C ASP A 190 -1.73 -20.20 -4.05
N ARG A 191 -0.87 -19.40 -3.42
CA ARG A 191 -0.54 -18.03 -3.85
C ARG A 191 0.93 -17.90 -4.18
N ILE A 192 1.25 -17.05 -5.15
CA ILE A 192 2.64 -16.67 -5.45
C ILE A 192 2.99 -15.41 -4.68
N LEU A 193 4.08 -15.44 -3.91
CA LEU A 193 4.64 -14.30 -3.22
C LEU A 193 5.90 -13.77 -3.93
N LEU A 194 5.82 -12.55 -4.47
CA LEU A 194 6.97 -11.83 -5.01
C LEU A 194 7.67 -11.05 -3.89
N ILE A 195 8.97 -11.31 -3.74
CA ILE A 195 9.75 -10.79 -2.62
C ILE A 195 11.07 -10.19 -3.09
N ASP A 196 11.34 -8.94 -2.65
CA ASP A 196 12.62 -8.27 -2.91
C ASP A 196 13.80 -8.81 -2.05
N LEU A 197 15.02 -8.49 -2.48
CA LEU A 197 16.28 -8.84 -1.84
C LEU A 197 16.36 -8.49 -0.35
N GLY A 198 15.70 -7.41 0.09
CA GLY A 198 15.66 -7.03 1.50
C GLY A 198 15.10 -8.11 2.43
N TYR A 199 14.22 -8.97 1.90
CA TYR A 199 13.59 -10.05 2.65
C TYR A 199 14.23 -11.43 2.39
N PHE A 200 15.28 -11.52 1.58
CA PHE A 200 15.89 -12.78 1.16
C PHE A 200 16.40 -13.60 2.35
N LYS A 201 15.75 -14.74 2.62
CA LYS A 201 16.21 -15.78 3.55
C LYS A 201 15.72 -17.16 3.12
N TYR A 202 16.62 -18.13 3.01
CA TYR A 202 16.26 -19.52 2.69
C TYR A 202 15.22 -20.12 3.67
N LEU A 203 15.30 -19.75 4.95
CA LEU A 203 14.30 -20.15 5.95
C LEU A 203 12.88 -19.66 5.60
N PHE A 204 12.73 -18.50 4.94
CA PHE A 204 11.43 -18.01 4.53
C PHE A 204 10.89 -18.81 3.35
N PHE A 205 11.74 -19.13 2.38
CA PHE A 205 11.38 -19.95 1.24
C PHE A 205 10.92 -21.36 1.64
N ASP A 206 11.64 -22.00 2.58
CA ASP A 206 11.25 -23.29 3.17
C ASP A 206 9.88 -23.22 3.90
N ARG A 207 9.59 -22.10 4.56
CA ARG A 207 8.30 -21.90 5.23
C ARG A 207 7.16 -21.63 4.25
N ILE A 208 7.40 -20.87 3.19
CA ILE A 208 6.40 -20.61 2.15
C ILE A 208 5.97 -21.93 1.52
N ASP A 209 6.95 -22.76 1.14
CA ASP A 209 6.74 -24.11 0.63
C ASP A 209 5.94 -24.97 1.62
N GLY A 210 6.31 -24.95 2.91
CA GLY A 210 5.59 -25.64 3.97
C GLY A 210 4.14 -25.19 4.20
N TYR A 211 3.74 -23.99 3.76
CA TYR A 211 2.34 -23.54 3.78
C TYR A 211 1.57 -23.89 2.49
N GLY A 212 2.21 -24.56 1.52
CA GLY A 212 1.65 -24.79 0.19
C GLY A 212 1.65 -23.52 -0.67
N GLY A 213 2.51 -22.56 -0.36
CA GLY A 213 2.67 -21.33 -1.12
C GLY A 213 3.82 -21.40 -2.11
N TYR A 214 3.85 -20.44 -3.03
CA TYR A 214 4.87 -20.30 -4.05
C TYR A 214 5.60 -18.97 -3.89
N PHE A 215 6.85 -18.87 -4.34
CA PHE A 215 7.57 -17.60 -4.30
C PHE A 215 8.43 -17.37 -5.54
N VAL A 216 8.70 -16.11 -5.83
CA VAL A 216 9.79 -15.70 -6.71
C VAL A 216 10.57 -14.60 -6.01
N SER A 217 11.87 -14.80 -5.84
CA SER A 217 12.76 -13.80 -5.23
C SER A 217 14.05 -13.68 -6.01
N ARG A 218 14.66 -12.50 -6.00
CA ARG A 218 16.02 -12.32 -6.51
C ARG A 218 17.01 -13.07 -5.66
N LEU A 219 17.99 -13.70 -6.28
CA LEU A 219 19.10 -14.29 -5.56
C LEU A 219 20.02 -13.18 -5.06
N LYS A 220 20.37 -13.22 -3.77
CA LYS A 220 21.32 -12.26 -3.19
C LYS A 220 22.68 -12.39 -3.86
N GLY A 221 23.33 -11.27 -4.21
CA GLY A 221 24.57 -11.28 -5.00
C GLY A 221 25.75 -12.03 -4.36
N ASN A 222 25.75 -12.20 -3.03
CA ASN A 222 26.77 -12.99 -2.34
C ASN A 222 26.41 -14.48 -2.22
N ALA A 223 25.21 -14.92 -2.61
CA ALA A 223 24.84 -16.32 -2.62
C ALA A 223 25.67 -17.09 -3.67
N ASN A 224 26.06 -18.31 -3.33
CA ASN A 224 26.83 -19.17 -4.22
C ASN A 224 26.37 -20.63 -4.09
N PRO A 225 25.11 -20.92 -4.46
CA PRO A 225 24.54 -22.25 -4.26
C PRO A 225 25.18 -23.28 -5.20
N LEU A 226 25.12 -24.56 -4.80
CA LEU A 226 25.63 -25.69 -5.60
C LEU A 226 24.57 -26.09 -6.63
N ILE A 227 24.94 -26.17 -7.90
CA ILE A 227 24.04 -26.65 -8.95
C ILE A 227 24.03 -28.18 -8.91
N VAL A 228 22.84 -28.77 -8.74
CA VAL A 228 22.65 -30.22 -8.59
C VAL A 228 21.87 -30.85 -9.74
N GLY A 229 21.23 -30.04 -10.58
CA GLY A 229 20.49 -30.52 -11.74
C GLY A 229 20.26 -29.43 -12.76
N VAL A 230 19.94 -29.81 -13.99
CA VAL A 230 19.63 -28.90 -15.10
C VAL A 230 18.22 -29.18 -15.60
N ASN A 231 17.38 -28.16 -15.61
CA ASN A 231 15.99 -28.25 -16.03
C ASN A 231 15.84 -28.11 -17.55
N ARG A 232 16.77 -27.40 -18.21
CA ARG A 232 16.78 -27.18 -19.66
C ARG A 232 18.11 -27.59 -20.27
N LYS A 233 18.11 -28.64 -21.08
CA LYS A 233 19.27 -29.01 -21.90
C LYS A 233 19.44 -28.00 -23.04
N CYS A 234 20.62 -27.43 -23.19
CA CYS A 234 20.96 -26.58 -24.34
C CYS A 234 21.63 -27.44 -25.42
N ARG A 235 21.35 -27.16 -26.70
CA ARG A 235 22.06 -27.78 -27.83
C ARG A 235 23.44 -27.13 -28.00
N GLY A 236 24.46 -27.91 -28.34
CA GLY A 236 25.86 -27.46 -28.59
C GLY A 236 26.84 -27.77 -27.44
N ASN A 237 28.06 -27.21 -27.50
CA ASN A 237 29.12 -27.31 -26.48
C ASN A 237 28.76 -26.51 -25.21
N SER A 238 27.65 -26.84 -24.57
CA SER A 238 27.22 -26.19 -23.34
C SER A 238 28.14 -26.58 -22.19
N VAL A 239 28.60 -25.59 -21.42
CA VAL A 239 29.38 -25.81 -20.20
C VAL A 239 28.58 -26.73 -19.27
N ASP A 240 29.17 -27.86 -18.87
CA ASP A 240 28.60 -28.66 -17.79
C ASP A 240 28.59 -27.84 -16.50
N VAL A 241 27.42 -27.67 -15.92
CA VAL A 241 27.18 -26.82 -14.75
C VAL A 241 26.92 -27.64 -13.49
N VAL A 242 26.60 -28.93 -13.61
CA VAL A 242 26.27 -29.77 -12.45
C VAL A 242 27.51 -29.98 -11.60
N GLY A 243 27.35 -29.92 -10.28
CA GLY A 243 28.46 -30.01 -9.33
C GLY A 243 29.29 -28.73 -9.17
N LYS A 244 29.01 -27.69 -9.96
CA LYS A 244 29.70 -26.38 -9.84
C LYS A 244 28.88 -25.40 -9.03
N LYS A 245 29.56 -24.40 -8.46
CA LYS A 245 28.88 -23.29 -7.78
C LYS A 245 28.54 -22.18 -8.77
N LEU A 246 27.48 -21.44 -8.48
CA LEU A 246 26.98 -20.36 -9.36
C LEU A 246 28.06 -19.37 -9.82
N ARG A 247 28.95 -18.93 -8.91
CA ARG A 247 30.00 -17.95 -9.21
C ARG A 247 31.03 -18.46 -10.21
N ASP A 248 31.24 -19.77 -10.29
CA ASP A 248 32.17 -20.39 -11.24
C ASP A 248 31.55 -20.55 -12.64
N VAL A 249 30.21 -20.51 -12.70
CA VAL A 249 29.41 -20.71 -13.91
C VAL A 249 29.06 -19.37 -14.58
N LEU A 250 28.57 -18.38 -13.83
CA LEU A 250 28.06 -17.11 -14.41
C LEU A 250 29.04 -16.40 -15.36
N PRO A 251 30.35 -16.26 -15.04
CA PRO A 251 31.29 -15.56 -15.92
C PRO A 251 31.56 -16.31 -17.23
N ARG A 252 31.30 -17.62 -17.27
CA ARG A 252 31.56 -18.50 -18.42
C ARG A 252 30.28 -18.78 -19.22
N LEU A 253 29.15 -18.25 -18.78
CA LEU A 253 27.84 -18.55 -19.34
C LEU A 253 27.64 -17.75 -20.64
N LYS A 254 27.50 -18.47 -21.77
CA LYS A 254 27.32 -17.90 -23.12
C LYS A 254 25.86 -17.94 -23.63
N ARG A 255 24.88 -18.19 -22.75
CA ARG A 255 23.47 -18.42 -23.12
C ARG A 255 22.57 -17.47 -22.38
N GLU A 256 21.51 -17.00 -23.03
CA GLU A 256 20.60 -16.02 -22.44
C GLU A 256 19.90 -16.53 -21.18
N ILE A 257 19.57 -17.82 -21.12
CA ILE A 257 18.84 -18.42 -20.00
C ILE A 257 19.61 -19.63 -19.44
N LEU A 258 19.70 -19.70 -18.11
CA LEU A 258 20.10 -20.88 -17.35
C LEU A 258 18.98 -21.24 -16.37
N ASP A 259 18.43 -22.45 -16.50
CA ASP A 259 17.38 -22.98 -15.60
C ASP A 259 17.87 -24.28 -14.97
N VAL A 260 18.05 -24.26 -13.65
CA VAL A 260 18.74 -25.32 -12.90
C VAL A 260 18.12 -25.54 -11.53
N GLU A 261 18.35 -26.71 -10.97
CA GLU A 261 18.09 -27.03 -9.57
C GLU A 261 19.36 -26.75 -8.75
N VAL A 262 19.20 -26.05 -7.62
CA VAL A 262 20.30 -25.75 -6.72
C VAL A 262 20.04 -26.25 -5.31
N GLU A 263 21.10 -26.73 -4.65
CA GLU A 263 21.07 -27.09 -3.24
C GLU A 263 21.63 -25.96 -2.38
N VAL A 264 20.89 -25.64 -1.31
CA VAL A 264 21.26 -24.63 -0.31
C VAL A 264 21.15 -25.20 1.08
N GLU A 265 22.07 -24.78 1.93
CA GLU A 265 22.13 -25.17 3.33
C GLU A 265 21.89 -23.96 4.23
N PHE A 266 20.98 -24.08 5.19
CA PHE A 266 20.70 -23.02 6.14
C PHE A 266 20.26 -23.57 7.51
N LYS A 267 20.49 -22.77 8.54
CA LYS A 267 20.12 -23.13 9.92
C LYS A 267 18.66 -22.79 10.20
N ARG A 268 17.93 -23.71 10.84
CA ARG A 268 16.60 -23.43 11.39
C ARG A 268 16.67 -22.54 12.63
N ARG A 269 15.52 -22.05 13.07
CA ARG A 269 15.41 -21.36 14.37
C ARG A 269 15.76 -22.35 15.49
N LYS A 270 16.46 -21.87 16.52
CA LYS A 270 16.72 -22.66 17.73
C LYS A 270 15.40 -23.11 18.35
N TYR A 271 15.28 -24.40 18.68
CA TYR A 271 14.15 -24.97 19.41
C TYR A 271 14.70 -25.82 20.57
N LYS A 272 14.24 -25.54 21.80
CA LYS A 272 14.76 -26.17 23.03
C LYS A 272 16.30 -26.19 23.09
N GLY A 273 16.94 -25.06 22.78
CA GLY A 273 18.40 -24.91 22.78
C GLY A 273 19.14 -25.54 21.58
N LYS A 274 18.53 -26.45 20.83
CA LYS A 274 19.14 -27.12 19.67
C LYS A 274 18.87 -26.36 18.37
N GLN A 275 19.86 -26.31 17.47
CA GLN A 275 19.74 -25.71 16.14
C GLN A 275 20.05 -26.77 15.09
N SER A 276 19.09 -27.10 14.23
CA SER A 276 19.32 -28.01 13.11
C SER A 276 19.68 -27.25 11.85
N THR A 277 20.50 -27.88 11.02
CA THR A 277 20.83 -27.43 9.67
C THR A 277 20.00 -28.24 8.67
N VAL A 278 19.47 -27.58 7.65
CA VAL A 278 18.63 -28.21 6.63
C VAL A 278 19.21 -27.92 5.27
N LYS A 279 19.24 -28.95 4.44
CA LYS A 279 19.50 -28.86 3.01
C LYS A 279 18.18 -28.82 2.26
N ARG A 280 18.02 -27.86 1.36
CA ARG A 280 16.86 -27.74 0.47
C ARG A 280 17.30 -27.54 -0.96
N ARG A 281 16.46 -28.04 -1.87
CA ARG A 281 16.58 -27.78 -3.29
C ARG A 281 15.56 -26.74 -3.70
N PHE A 282 15.98 -25.83 -4.57
CA PHE A 282 15.13 -24.82 -5.17
C PHE A 282 15.49 -24.72 -6.65
N ARG A 283 14.53 -24.29 -7.45
CA ARG A 283 14.78 -23.89 -8.83
C ARG A 283 15.44 -22.53 -8.85
N MET A 284 16.51 -22.40 -9.63
CA MET A 284 17.21 -21.15 -9.88
C MET A 284 17.19 -20.86 -11.39
N VAL A 285 16.76 -19.64 -11.72
CA VAL A 285 16.71 -19.14 -13.08
C VAL A 285 17.66 -17.95 -13.20
N CYS A 286 18.63 -18.01 -14.11
CA CYS A 286 19.44 -16.86 -14.50
C CYS A 286 19.02 -16.42 -15.90
N ALA A 287 18.55 -15.19 -16.04
CA ALA A 287 18.20 -14.58 -17.31
C ALA A 287 19.17 -13.44 -17.64
N PHE A 288 19.76 -13.43 -18.81
CA PHE A 288 20.63 -12.34 -19.27
C PHE A 288 19.76 -11.12 -19.58
N ASN A 289 20.13 -9.97 -19.01
CA ASN A 289 19.51 -8.71 -19.33
C ASN A 289 20.47 -7.92 -20.22
N SER A 290 20.09 -7.72 -21.49
CA SER A 290 20.90 -7.07 -22.52
C SER A 290 21.20 -5.60 -22.20
N GLU A 291 20.25 -4.87 -21.62
CA GLU A 291 20.41 -3.46 -21.23
C GLU A 291 21.50 -3.25 -20.17
N SER A 292 21.53 -4.13 -19.16
CA SER A 292 22.51 -4.04 -18.05
C SER A 292 23.78 -4.85 -18.30
N GLY A 293 23.82 -5.68 -19.35
CA GLY A 293 24.91 -6.60 -19.65
C GLY A 293 25.16 -7.65 -18.56
N LYS A 294 24.18 -7.94 -17.70
CA LYS A 294 24.32 -8.81 -16.52
C LYS A 294 23.22 -9.85 -16.43
N TYR A 295 23.54 -10.96 -15.78
CA TYR A 295 22.54 -11.98 -15.43
C TYR A 295 21.71 -11.54 -14.23
N HIS A 296 20.41 -11.61 -14.43
CA HIS A 296 19.36 -11.50 -13.45
C HIS A 296 19.04 -12.88 -12.89
N THR A 297 19.39 -13.14 -11.63
CA THR A 297 19.21 -14.45 -11.00
C THR A 297 18.02 -14.45 -10.04
N TYR A 298 17.15 -15.44 -10.21
CA TYR A 298 15.91 -15.66 -9.46
C TYR A 298 15.92 -17.03 -8.80
N LEU A 299 15.27 -17.13 -7.64
CA LEU A 299 15.06 -18.36 -6.89
C LEU A 299 13.56 -18.57 -6.71
N THR A 300 13.08 -19.80 -6.90
CA THR A 300 11.67 -20.16 -6.82
C THR A 300 11.46 -21.64 -6.46
N ASN A 301 10.29 -21.98 -5.95
CA ASN A 301 9.79 -23.36 -5.86
C ASN A 301 8.74 -23.67 -6.95
N ILE A 302 8.49 -22.75 -7.89
CA ILE A 302 7.59 -22.99 -9.03
C ILE A 302 8.27 -23.91 -10.03
N ARG A 303 7.65 -25.03 -10.32
CA ARG A 303 8.19 -26.06 -11.21
C ARG A 303 8.20 -25.62 -12.67
N VAL A 304 9.05 -26.28 -13.45
CA VAL A 304 9.29 -26.00 -14.88
C VAL A 304 8.05 -26.26 -15.73
N ASP A 305 7.24 -27.26 -15.37
CA ASP A 305 5.97 -27.57 -16.02
C ASP A 305 4.86 -26.54 -15.75
N ILE A 306 5.07 -25.64 -14.80
CA ILE A 306 4.10 -24.59 -14.44
C ILE A 306 4.45 -23.26 -15.09
N LEU A 307 5.70 -22.80 -14.94
CA LEU A 307 6.21 -21.58 -15.57
C LEU A 307 7.59 -21.82 -16.16
N SER A 308 7.82 -21.32 -17.37
CA SER A 308 9.13 -21.31 -18.01
C SER A 308 10.11 -20.35 -17.29
N ALA A 309 11.39 -20.46 -17.63
CA ALA A 309 12.42 -19.57 -17.06
C ALA A 309 12.19 -18.10 -17.43
N GLU A 310 11.80 -17.86 -18.68
CA GLU A 310 11.45 -16.56 -19.22
C GLU A 310 10.23 -15.98 -18.50
N GLU A 311 9.22 -16.81 -18.24
CA GLU A 311 8.01 -16.42 -17.49
C GLU A 311 8.32 -16.08 -16.03
N ILE A 312 9.23 -16.79 -15.37
CA ILE A 312 9.68 -16.44 -14.02
C ILE A 312 10.34 -15.04 -14.01
N ALA A 313 11.16 -14.73 -15.01
CA ALA A 313 11.80 -13.42 -15.12
C ALA A 313 10.77 -12.30 -15.37
N LEU A 314 9.80 -12.53 -16.26
CA LEU A 314 8.69 -11.61 -16.53
C LEU A 314 7.80 -11.42 -15.31
N LEU A 315 7.43 -12.50 -14.63
CA LEU A 315 6.59 -12.48 -13.43
C LEU A 315 7.22 -11.67 -12.31
N TYR A 316 8.55 -11.77 -12.11
CA TYR A 316 9.24 -10.92 -11.14
C TYR A 316 9.18 -9.44 -11.52
N GLY A 317 9.10 -9.11 -12.82
CA GLY A 317 8.89 -7.75 -13.31
C GLY A 317 7.61 -7.11 -12.75
N ALA A 318 6.54 -7.89 -12.56
CA ALA A 318 5.28 -7.42 -11.96
C ALA A 318 5.45 -6.88 -10.53
N ARG A 319 6.58 -7.17 -9.85
CA ARG A 319 6.91 -6.58 -8.54
C ARG A 319 6.89 -5.04 -8.60
N TRP A 320 7.22 -4.42 -9.74
CA TRP A 320 7.19 -2.95 -9.90
C TRP A 320 5.82 -2.32 -9.58
N GLU A 321 4.71 -3.08 -9.66
CA GLU A 321 3.38 -2.59 -9.30
C GLU A 321 3.30 -2.01 -7.88
N ILE A 322 4.01 -2.60 -6.91
CA ILE A 322 4.00 -2.06 -5.53
C ILE A 322 4.74 -0.73 -5.43
N GLU A 323 5.78 -0.51 -6.25
CA GLU A 323 6.47 0.76 -6.32
C GLU A 323 5.59 1.85 -6.93
N LEU A 324 4.77 1.49 -7.92
CA LEU A 324 3.75 2.39 -8.49
C LEU A 324 2.69 2.76 -7.45
N ILE A 325 2.23 1.81 -6.63
CA ILE A 325 1.31 2.09 -5.52
C ILE A 325 1.94 3.03 -4.50
N PHE A 326 3.20 2.81 -4.12
CA PHE A 326 3.90 3.74 -3.21
C PHE A 326 4.08 5.12 -3.84
N LYS A 327 4.37 5.18 -5.14
CA LYS A 327 4.44 6.45 -5.87
C LYS A 327 3.10 7.17 -5.87
N GLU A 328 2.01 6.46 -6.07
CA GLU A 328 0.65 7.00 -6.01
C GLU A 328 0.30 7.54 -4.62
N LEU A 329 0.52 6.74 -3.57
CA LEU A 329 0.30 7.13 -2.18
C LEU A 329 1.07 8.40 -1.78
N LYS A 330 2.31 8.53 -2.27
CA LYS A 330 3.15 9.70 -1.99
C LYS A 330 2.77 10.92 -2.83
N SER A 331 2.67 10.74 -4.15
CA SER A 331 2.49 11.85 -5.10
C SER A 331 1.07 12.41 -5.10
N HIS A 332 0.06 11.54 -4.99
CA HIS A 332 -1.35 11.93 -5.10
C HIS A 332 -2.07 11.97 -3.75
N TYR A 333 -1.76 11.04 -2.84
CA TYR A 333 -2.42 10.97 -1.53
C TYR A 333 -1.56 11.50 -0.37
N ARG A 334 -0.41 12.13 -0.70
CA ARG A 334 0.45 12.91 0.21
C ARG A 334 0.89 12.17 1.48
N MET A 335 0.98 10.85 1.42
CA MET A 335 1.37 10.00 2.54
C MET A 335 2.75 10.38 3.12
N ASP A 336 3.64 10.97 2.31
CA ASP A 336 4.97 11.40 2.73
C ASP A 336 5.09 12.89 3.08
N GLN A 337 3.99 13.65 3.07
CA GLN A 337 3.97 15.08 3.39
C GLN A 337 3.22 15.35 4.70
N ILE A 338 3.64 14.67 5.78
CA ILE A 338 3.03 14.79 7.10
C ILE A 338 3.85 15.74 7.97
N GLN A 339 3.33 16.94 8.20
CA GLN A 339 3.96 17.99 9.01
C GLN A 339 3.43 17.97 10.45
N SER A 340 3.73 16.93 11.21
CA SER A 340 3.34 16.83 12.62
C SER A 340 4.42 16.15 13.48
N ALA A 341 4.56 16.64 14.71
CA ALA A 341 5.37 16.05 15.76
C ALA A 341 4.55 15.12 16.68
N ASN A 342 3.23 15.01 16.47
CA ASN A 342 2.37 14.09 17.22
C ASN A 342 2.34 12.72 16.51
N PRO A 343 2.72 11.62 17.20
CA PRO A 343 2.75 10.30 16.59
C PRO A 343 1.37 9.77 16.17
N ASP A 344 0.30 10.11 16.87
CA ASP A 344 -1.03 9.59 16.55
C ASP A 344 -1.62 10.28 15.32
N ILE A 345 -1.35 11.58 15.15
CA ILE A 345 -1.61 12.29 13.88
C ILE A 345 -0.88 11.62 12.72
N VAL A 346 0.41 11.31 12.88
CA VAL A 346 1.19 10.65 11.82
C VAL A 346 0.55 9.32 11.42
N LYS A 347 0.17 8.49 12.40
CA LYS A 347 -0.49 7.20 12.13
C LYS A 347 -1.85 7.40 11.45
N CYS A 348 -2.68 8.31 11.96
CA CYS A 348 -3.99 8.61 11.38
C CYS A 348 -3.86 9.04 9.92
N LEU A 349 -2.96 9.97 9.59
CA LEU A 349 -2.80 10.46 8.22
C LEU A 349 -2.24 9.39 7.27
N ILE A 350 -1.40 8.47 7.76
CA ILE A 350 -0.99 7.29 6.98
C ILE A 350 -2.20 6.41 6.68
N TRP A 351 -3.05 6.11 7.68
CA TRP A 351 -4.25 5.30 7.47
C TRP A 351 -5.27 5.97 6.54
N VAL A 352 -5.46 7.28 6.69
CA VAL A 352 -6.31 8.09 5.81
C VAL A 352 -5.82 7.99 4.36
N ALA A 353 -4.52 8.16 4.10
CA ALA A 353 -3.99 8.03 2.74
C ALA A 353 -4.20 6.62 2.14
N ILE A 354 -4.18 5.57 2.96
CA ILE A 354 -4.55 4.21 2.53
C ILE A 354 -6.04 4.12 2.22
N LEU A 355 -6.92 4.66 3.07
CA LEU A 355 -8.37 4.70 2.81
C LEU A 355 -8.69 5.47 1.52
N THR A 356 -8.05 6.61 1.28
CA THR A 356 -8.18 7.39 0.04
C THR A 356 -7.81 6.55 -1.18
N LEU A 357 -6.68 5.82 -1.13
CA LEU A 357 -6.28 4.89 -2.17
C LEU A 357 -7.36 3.81 -2.40
N MET A 358 -7.94 3.25 -1.34
CA MET A 358 -8.93 2.18 -1.45
C MET A 358 -10.25 2.67 -2.06
N CYS A 359 -10.74 3.85 -1.67
CA CYS A 359 -11.88 4.50 -2.32
C CYS A 359 -11.61 4.78 -3.80
N SER A 360 -10.44 5.35 -4.09
CA SER A 360 -10.00 5.60 -5.47
C SER A 360 -9.96 4.31 -6.31
N ARG A 361 -9.43 3.21 -5.77
CA ARG A 361 -9.37 1.90 -6.45
C ARG A 361 -10.75 1.30 -6.68
N ARG A 362 -11.66 1.45 -5.72
CA ARG A 362 -13.04 0.96 -5.86
C ARG A 362 -13.73 1.61 -7.06
N ILE A 363 -13.59 2.93 -7.19
CA ILE A 363 -14.15 3.68 -8.32
C ILE A 363 -13.40 3.36 -9.62
N LEU A 364 -12.06 3.26 -9.61
CA LEU A 364 -11.31 2.85 -10.80
C LEU A 364 -11.80 1.51 -11.36
N ARG A 365 -12.08 0.56 -10.46
CA ARG A 365 -12.61 -0.75 -10.85
C ARG A 365 -13.99 -0.64 -11.49
N LEU A 366 -14.88 0.19 -10.93
CA LEU A 366 -16.18 0.49 -11.53
C LEU A 366 -16.01 1.07 -12.94
N ILE A 367 -15.13 2.05 -13.12
CA ILE A 367 -14.87 2.69 -14.43
C ILE A 367 -14.27 1.72 -15.45
N ARG A 368 -13.32 0.87 -15.05
CA ARG A 368 -12.73 -0.16 -15.94
C ARG A 368 -13.77 -1.19 -16.37
N ASN A 369 -14.69 -1.57 -15.48
CA ASN A 369 -15.77 -2.49 -15.81
C ASN A 369 -16.82 -1.86 -16.73
N ALA A 370 -17.08 -0.56 -16.59
CA ALA A 370 -17.97 0.19 -17.46
C ALA A 370 -17.38 0.48 -18.85
N ASN A 371 -16.04 0.46 -18.99
CA ASN A 371 -15.34 0.68 -20.26
C ASN A 371 -14.23 -0.37 -20.49
N PRO A 372 -14.60 -1.64 -20.76
CA PRO A 372 -13.64 -2.75 -20.87
C PRO A 372 -12.65 -2.57 -22.02
N GLU A 373 -13.08 -1.98 -23.14
CA GLU A 373 -12.23 -1.75 -24.32
C GLU A 373 -11.05 -0.83 -24.03
N ASN A 374 -11.20 0.13 -23.10
CA ASN A 374 -10.15 1.06 -22.71
C ASN A 374 -9.64 0.80 -21.27
N ALA A 375 -9.98 -0.33 -20.65
CA ALA A 375 -9.66 -0.61 -19.25
C ALA A 375 -8.16 -0.48 -18.93
N ASN A 376 -7.30 -0.90 -19.87
CA ASN A 376 -5.84 -0.80 -19.77
C ASN A 376 -5.30 0.65 -19.87
N ARG A 377 -6.07 1.59 -20.44
CA ARG A 377 -5.69 3.01 -20.58
C ARG A 377 -5.94 3.80 -19.30
N TYR A 378 -6.81 3.32 -18.42
CA TYR A 378 -6.99 3.89 -17.08
C TYR A 378 -5.85 3.46 -16.17
N THR A 379 -4.64 3.97 -16.41
CA THR A 379 -3.47 3.67 -15.57
C THR A 379 -3.63 4.27 -14.18
N HIS A 380 -3.08 3.62 -13.17
CA HIS A 380 -3.24 3.97 -11.76
C HIS A 380 -2.84 5.42 -11.45
N LEU A 381 -1.71 5.88 -11.98
CA LEU A 381 -1.23 7.26 -11.76
C LEU A 381 -2.09 8.32 -12.49
N ARG A 382 -2.54 8.03 -13.72
CA ARG A 382 -3.44 8.95 -14.45
C ARG A 382 -4.79 9.04 -13.74
N TRP A 383 -5.31 7.90 -13.29
CA TRP A 383 -6.53 7.82 -12.50
C TRP A 383 -6.42 8.60 -11.21
N ALA A 384 -5.36 8.37 -10.42
CA ALA A 384 -5.16 9.05 -9.15
C ALA A 384 -5.16 10.57 -9.30
N LYS A 385 -4.56 11.10 -10.38
CA LYS A 385 -4.64 12.52 -10.72
C LYS A 385 -6.10 12.99 -10.88
N VAL A 386 -6.87 12.34 -11.75
CA VAL A 386 -8.28 12.71 -12.00
C VAL A 386 -9.12 12.59 -10.74
N PHE A 387 -8.96 11.49 -9.99
CA PHE A 387 -9.63 11.29 -8.71
C PHE A 387 -9.35 12.43 -7.74
N THR A 388 -8.08 12.82 -7.56
CA THR A 388 -7.74 13.96 -6.68
C THR A 388 -8.31 15.29 -7.18
N GLU A 389 -8.50 15.49 -8.47
CA GLU A 389 -9.12 16.73 -8.98
C GLU A 389 -10.62 16.80 -8.67
N GLN A 390 -11.28 15.65 -8.48
CA GLN A 390 -12.74 15.54 -8.27
C GLN A 390 -13.14 15.15 -6.84
N ALA A 391 -12.20 14.81 -5.95
CA ALA A 391 -12.54 14.26 -4.63
C ALA A 391 -13.38 15.20 -3.75
N ASP A 392 -13.24 16.52 -3.93
CA ASP A 392 -14.04 17.53 -3.22
C ASP A 392 -15.52 17.49 -3.60
N ARG A 393 -15.78 17.33 -4.91
CA ARG A 393 -17.12 17.14 -5.45
C ARG A 393 -17.69 15.80 -5.00
N LEU A 394 -16.91 14.73 -5.10
CA LEU A 394 -17.29 13.40 -4.62
C LEU A 394 -17.65 13.41 -3.12
N LEU A 395 -16.87 14.11 -2.29
CA LEU A 395 -17.18 14.29 -0.87
C LEU A 395 -18.53 14.96 -0.65
N THR A 396 -18.85 15.98 -1.45
CA THR A 396 -20.13 16.69 -1.38
C THR A 396 -21.29 15.74 -1.72
N GLU A 397 -21.18 15.01 -2.83
CA GLU A 397 -22.21 14.06 -3.28
C GLU A 397 -22.39 12.87 -2.32
N VAL A 398 -21.31 12.39 -1.68
CA VAL A 398 -21.38 11.35 -0.63
C VAL A 398 -22.18 11.82 0.58
N LEU A 399 -21.91 13.03 1.07
CA LEU A 399 -22.59 13.57 2.25
C LEU A 399 -24.07 13.86 1.95
N GLU A 400 -24.37 14.39 0.76
CA GLU A 400 -25.75 14.59 0.30
C GLU A 400 -26.52 13.26 0.21
N CYS A 401 -25.90 12.21 -0.33
CA CYS A 401 -26.48 10.87 -0.41
C CYS A 401 -26.82 10.29 0.98
N MET A 402 -26.07 10.67 2.02
CA MET A 402 -26.31 10.26 3.41
C MET A 402 -27.36 11.14 4.13
N GLY A 403 -28.05 12.04 3.42
CA GLY A 403 -29.06 12.93 3.99
C GLY A 403 -28.48 14.08 4.81
N LEU A 404 -27.16 14.28 4.79
CA LEU A 404 -26.46 15.37 5.47
C LEU A 404 -26.50 16.61 4.56
N LYS A 405 -27.68 17.27 4.50
CA LYS A 405 -27.94 18.40 3.60
C LYS A 405 -26.90 19.52 3.74
N LEU A 406 -26.18 19.75 2.65
CA LEU A 406 -25.29 20.87 2.43
C LEU A 406 -26.09 22.08 1.93
N ASP A 407 -26.32 23.05 2.81
CA ASP A 407 -26.61 24.41 2.35
C ASP A 407 -25.26 25.07 2.21
N MET A 408 -25.03 25.63 1.04
CA MET A 408 -23.81 26.34 0.70
C MET A 408 -23.59 27.48 1.70
N LEU A 409 -22.57 27.37 2.56
CA LEU A 409 -21.94 28.56 3.11
C LEU A 409 -21.46 29.38 1.92
N THR A 410 -21.76 30.68 1.89
CA THR A 410 -21.27 31.51 0.80
C THR A 410 -19.74 31.58 0.89
N ILE A 411 -19.05 31.72 -0.26
CA ILE A 411 -17.60 31.96 -0.29
C ILE A 411 -17.23 33.13 0.64
N TYR A 412 -18.12 34.12 0.74
CA TYR A 412 -18.02 35.26 1.62
C TYR A 412 -17.96 34.88 3.10
N ASP A 413 -18.87 34.03 3.59
CA ASP A 413 -18.89 33.58 4.99
C ASP A 413 -17.64 32.77 5.35
N ILE A 414 -17.15 31.96 4.41
CA ILE A 414 -15.89 31.20 4.57
C ILE A 414 -14.71 32.18 4.69
N TYR A 415 -14.63 33.20 3.83
CA TYR A 415 -13.56 34.17 3.87
C TYR A 415 -13.58 35.02 5.15
N LEU A 416 -14.76 35.46 5.59
CA LEU A 416 -14.90 36.19 6.85
C LEU A 416 -14.50 35.35 8.06
N GLY A 417 -14.96 34.10 8.14
CA GLY A 417 -14.70 33.24 9.29
C GLY A 417 -13.27 32.65 9.31
N GLN A 418 -12.71 32.30 8.15
CA GLN A 418 -11.46 31.52 8.05
C GLN A 418 -10.26 32.31 7.52
N GLY A 419 -10.51 33.49 6.91
CA GLY A 419 -9.47 34.39 6.41
C GLY A 419 -8.81 35.23 7.50
N CYS A 420 -9.45 35.34 8.68
CA CYS A 420 -8.87 36.01 9.84
C CYS A 420 -7.66 35.22 10.38
N ASP A 421 -6.50 35.87 10.52
CA ASP A 421 -5.32 35.25 11.14
C ASP A 421 -5.65 34.94 12.61
N PRO A 422 -5.65 33.67 13.04
CA PRO A 422 -5.98 33.31 14.42
C PRO A 422 -4.92 33.78 15.44
N ASN A 423 -3.75 34.24 14.99
CA ASN A 423 -2.70 34.73 15.88
C ASN A 423 -2.86 36.23 16.14
N VAL A 424 -3.74 36.57 17.08
CA VAL A 424 -4.16 37.95 17.39
C VAL A 424 -2.98 38.82 17.86
N GLU A 425 -1.95 38.22 18.48
CA GLU A 425 -0.78 38.94 19.00
C GLU A 425 0.36 39.13 18.00
N ARG A 426 0.17 38.70 16.74
CA ARG A 426 1.22 38.85 15.73
C ARG A 426 1.29 40.30 15.26
N GLU A 427 2.32 41.03 15.71
CA GLU A 427 2.65 42.38 15.21
C GLU A 427 2.73 42.36 13.67
N ARG A 428 1.87 43.15 13.01
CA ARG A 428 1.92 43.25 11.55
C ARG A 428 2.75 44.47 11.17
N LEU A 429 3.79 44.24 10.37
CA LEU A 429 4.73 45.28 9.94
C LEU A 429 4.05 46.50 9.30
N MET A 430 2.88 46.30 8.66
CA MET A 430 2.09 47.35 8.02
C MET A 430 1.14 48.11 8.96
N GLU A 431 0.82 47.59 10.16
CA GLU A 431 -0.05 48.30 11.12
C GLU A 431 0.55 49.62 11.61
N ARG A 432 1.88 49.79 11.46
CA ARG A 432 2.56 51.06 11.74
C ARG A 432 2.42 52.11 10.63
N TRP A 433 1.91 51.73 9.46
CA TRP A 433 1.92 52.56 8.24
C TRP A 433 0.53 52.73 7.61
N VAL A 434 -0.46 51.95 8.04
CA VAL A 434 -1.82 51.95 7.48
C VAL A 434 -2.81 51.76 8.63
N SER A 435 -3.78 52.66 8.74
CA SER A 435 -4.91 52.61 9.69
C SER A 435 -6.12 51.93 9.10
#